data_AF-J3CXQ8-F1
#
_entry.id   AF-J3CXQ8-F1
#
_cell.length_a   1.000
_cell.length_b   1.000
_cell.length_c   1.000
_cell.angle_alpha   90.00
_cell.angle_beta   90.00
_cell.angle_gamma   90.00
#
_symmetry.space_group_name_H-M   'P 1'
#
loop_
_entity.id
_entity.type
_entity.pdbx_description
1 polymer ?
#
loop_
_entity_poly.entity_id
_entity_poly.type
_entity_poly.pdbx_seq_one_letter_code
_entity_poly.pdbx_strand_id
1 'polypeptide(L)'
;MKTTLSATALTCALLVAGFAAPAAEAASRHVVRTHADGGATVSKAITRQGPQGGTRVRNRSTTADGQGNASTAGSVSTTGPNGATAVRNGQASRSADGSAERSGSFAATGAKGSVESSGSSSKTADGSVNASRNTTATSAATGNSVQSTASYNQATGVTRSTTCYDATGTAMSCPSR
;
A
#
# COMPACT_ATOMS: atom_id res chain seq x y z
N MET A 1 -21.85 -36.37 26.77
CA MET A 1 -20.42 -36.63 26.53
C MET A 1 -19.85 -35.35 25.91
N LYS A 2 -19.33 -34.35 26.65
CA LYS A 2 -18.03 -34.31 27.40
C LYS A 2 -16.96 -34.99 26.55
N THR A 3 -16.02 -34.31 25.89
CA THR A 3 -14.97 -33.35 26.32
C THR A 3 -14.22 -32.92 25.03
N THR A 4 -13.46 -31.84 24.84
CA THR A 4 -12.63 -31.00 25.73
C THR A 4 -12.17 -29.77 24.92
N LEU A 5 -12.21 -28.58 25.52
CA LEU A 5 -11.39 -27.44 25.11
C LEU A 5 -9.93 -27.73 25.51
N SER A 6 -8.97 -27.42 24.64
CA SER A 6 -7.57 -27.23 25.04
C SER A 6 -7.16 -25.80 24.73
N ALA A 7 -7.23 -24.98 25.78
CA ALA A 7 -6.53 -23.72 25.88
C ALA A 7 -5.07 -24.02 26.25
N THR A 8 -4.14 -23.59 25.42
CA THR A 8 -2.73 -23.50 25.79
C THR A 8 -2.34 -22.03 25.77
N ALA A 9 -2.44 -21.41 26.94
CA ALA A 9 -1.86 -20.10 27.23
C ALA A 9 -0.34 -20.27 27.22
N LEU A 10 0.33 -19.62 26.26
CA LEU A 10 1.78 -19.51 26.26
C LEU A 10 2.15 -18.10 26.72
N THR A 11 2.33 -17.95 28.03
CA THR A 11 2.88 -16.76 28.68
C THR A 11 4.37 -16.99 28.86
N CYS A 12 5.24 -16.24 28.16
CA CYS A 12 6.65 -16.14 28.51
C CYS A 12 7.20 -14.73 28.24
N ALA A 13 7.31 -13.99 29.34
CA ALA A 13 8.35 -13.03 29.72
C ALA A 13 8.83 -11.97 28.73
N LEU A 14 8.44 -10.72 29.03
CA LEU A 14 9.19 -9.51 28.69
C LEU A 14 10.62 -9.57 29.27
N LEU A 15 11.61 -9.57 28.39
CA LEU A 15 12.99 -9.16 28.71
C LEU A 15 13.26 -7.86 27.96
N VAL A 16 13.09 -6.75 28.68
CA VAL A 16 13.55 -5.42 28.27
C VAL A 16 15.06 -5.38 28.47
N ALA A 17 15.81 -5.80 27.46
CA ALA A 17 17.22 -5.45 27.34
C ALA A 17 17.30 -4.15 26.51
N GLY A 18 17.47 -3.04 27.21
CA GLY A 18 17.74 -1.73 26.61
C GLY A 18 19.07 -1.76 25.88
N PHE A 19 19.03 -2.06 24.59
CA PHE A 19 20.09 -1.66 23.68
C PHE A 19 19.76 -0.25 23.19
N ALA A 20 20.54 0.72 23.66
CA ALA A 20 20.70 1.97 22.92
C ALA A 20 21.28 1.59 21.55
N ALA A 21 20.41 1.34 20.57
CA ALA A 21 20.82 1.05 19.21
C ALA A 21 21.57 2.27 18.66
N PRO A 22 22.76 2.08 18.05
CA PRO A 22 23.45 3.17 17.40
C PRO A 22 22.61 3.66 16.20
N ALA A 23 22.93 4.86 15.76
CA ALA A 23 22.24 5.62 14.72
C ALA A 23 21.76 4.79 13.51
N ALA A 24 20.53 5.09 13.06
CA ALA A 24 19.97 4.82 11.73
C ALA A 24 20.57 3.63 10.96
N GLU A 25 20.18 2.40 11.32
CA GLU A 25 20.61 1.21 10.60
C GLU A 25 19.82 1.00 9.30
N ALA A 26 20.50 0.57 8.23
CA ALA A 26 19.88 0.23 6.96
C ALA A 26 20.32 -1.16 6.49
N ALA A 27 19.36 -2.07 6.34
CA ALA A 27 19.58 -3.39 5.76
C ALA A 27 18.96 -3.45 4.36
N SER A 28 19.63 -4.11 3.42
CA SER A 28 19.06 -4.38 2.11
C SER A 28 19.43 -5.74 1.58
N ARG A 29 18.52 -6.34 0.82
CA ARG A 29 18.73 -7.60 0.12
C ARG A 29 18.30 -7.45 -1.33
N HIS A 30 19.12 -7.95 -2.24
CA HIS A 30 18.85 -8.01 -3.67
C HIS A 30 19.09 -9.44 -4.13
N VAL A 31 18.11 -10.02 -4.82
CA VAL A 31 18.18 -11.38 -5.38
C VAL A 31 17.76 -11.31 -6.85
N VAL A 32 18.55 -11.93 -7.71
CA VAL A 32 18.20 -12.18 -9.11
C VAL A 32 18.12 -13.69 -9.30
N ARG A 33 17.04 -14.17 -9.92
CA ARG A 33 16.84 -15.56 -10.31
C ARG A 33 16.54 -15.60 -11.80
N THR A 34 17.38 -16.25 -12.56
CA THR A 34 17.12 -16.52 -13.99
C THR A 34 16.25 -17.76 -14.11
N HIS A 35 15.47 -17.83 -15.19
CA HIS A 35 14.56 -18.93 -15.48
C HIS A 35 14.98 -19.63 -16.78
N ALA A 36 14.61 -20.90 -16.94
CA ALA A 36 14.99 -21.71 -18.10
C ALA A 36 14.34 -21.23 -19.41
N ASP A 37 13.22 -20.50 -19.33
CA ASP A 37 12.48 -19.91 -20.45
C ASP A 37 13.08 -18.57 -20.93
N GLY A 38 14.28 -18.20 -20.46
CA GLY A 38 14.93 -16.93 -20.76
C GLY A 38 14.43 -15.75 -19.92
N GLY A 39 13.52 -15.99 -18.97
CA GLY A 39 13.02 -14.99 -18.02
C GLY A 39 13.94 -14.74 -16.83
N ALA A 40 13.54 -13.77 -16.00
CA ALA A 40 14.16 -13.53 -14.70
C ALA A 40 13.19 -12.93 -13.68
N THR A 41 13.39 -13.28 -12.42
CA THR A 41 12.82 -12.60 -11.26
C THR A 41 13.89 -11.81 -10.51
N VAL A 42 13.63 -10.52 -10.29
CA VAL A 42 14.44 -9.63 -9.46
C VAL A 42 13.64 -9.21 -8.24
N SER A 43 14.18 -9.47 -7.05
CA SER A 43 13.58 -9.09 -5.78
C SER A 43 14.51 -8.18 -4.98
N LYS A 44 13.98 -7.09 -4.43
CA LYS A 44 14.69 -6.16 -3.56
C LYS A 44 13.90 -5.88 -2.29
N ALA A 45 14.55 -6.02 -1.14
CA ALA A 45 14.02 -5.61 0.16
C ALA A 45 14.97 -4.59 0.80
N ILE A 46 14.42 -3.57 1.45
CA ILE A 46 15.17 -2.57 2.21
C ILE A 46 14.41 -2.31 3.51
N THR A 47 15.13 -2.33 4.62
CA THR A 47 14.66 -1.83 5.91
C THR A 47 15.57 -0.69 6.35
N ARG A 48 14.98 0.37 6.87
CA ARG A 48 15.70 1.53 7.43
C ARG A 48 15.11 1.85 8.79
N GLN A 49 15.99 2.10 9.75
CA GLN A 49 15.67 2.76 11.00
C GLN A 49 16.14 4.21 10.90
N GLY A 50 15.30 5.13 11.35
CA GLY A 50 15.58 6.56 11.39
C GLY A 50 15.77 7.04 12.83
N PRO A 51 16.11 8.33 13.00
CA PRO A 51 16.14 8.96 14.31
C PRO A 51 14.81 8.79 15.06
N GLN A 52 14.87 8.78 16.39
CA GLN A 52 13.68 8.77 17.27
C GLN A 52 12.73 7.57 17.02
N GLY A 53 13.26 6.42 16.59
CA GLY A 53 12.48 5.19 16.46
C GLY A 53 11.63 5.10 15.18
N GLY A 54 11.77 6.04 14.24
CA GLY A 54 11.13 5.93 12.93
C GLY A 54 11.62 4.71 12.15
N THR A 55 10.76 4.02 11.42
CA THR A 55 11.13 2.85 10.61
C THR A 55 10.53 2.94 9.21
N ARG A 56 11.20 2.31 8.24
CA ARG A 56 10.70 2.17 6.89
C ARG A 56 11.13 0.85 6.28
N VAL A 57 10.16 0.04 5.86
CA VAL A 57 10.37 -1.22 5.14
C VAL A 57 9.84 -1.07 3.72
N ARG A 58 10.59 -1.52 2.73
CA ARG A 58 10.18 -1.58 1.33
C ARG A 58 10.59 -2.90 0.73
N ASN A 59 9.67 -3.54 0.02
CA ASN A 59 9.98 -4.67 -0.85
C ASN A 59 9.45 -4.41 -2.26
N ARG A 60 10.07 -5.06 -3.24
CA ARG A 60 9.58 -5.14 -4.61
C ARG A 60 10.10 -6.44 -5.23
N SER A 61 9.23 -7.13 -5.95
CA SER A 61 9.61 -8.19 -6.87
C SER A 61 9.16 -7.82 -8.27
N THR A 62 9.96 -8.16 -9.27
CA THR A 62 9.64 -8.04 -10.70
C THR A 62 10.00 -9.35 -11.36
N THR A 63 9.07 -9.95 -12.09
CA THR A 63 9.28 -11.14 -12.90
C THR A 63 9.00 -10.78 -14.35
N ALA A 64 9.88 -11.19 -15.25
CA ALA A 64 9.65 -11.14 -16.69
C ALA A 64 9.97 -12.50 -17.29
N ASP A 65 9.27 -12.88 -18.35
CA ASP A 65 9.57 -14.07 -19.15
C ASP A 65 10.33 -13.69 -20.44
N GLY A 66 10.78 -14.70 -21.19
CA GLY A 66 11.41 -14.50 -22.50
C GLY A 66 10.42 -14.09 -23.62
N GLN A 67 9.12 -14.00 -23.33
CA GLN A 67 8.06 -13.77 -24.31
C GLN A 67 7.52 -12.33 -24.27
N GLY A 68 8.01 -11.51 -23.36
CA GLY A 68 7.68 -10.09 -23.25
C GLY A 68 6.69 -9.75 -22.14
N ASN A 69 6.15 -10.74 -21.43
CA ASN A 69 5.30 -10.52 -20.27
C ASN A 69 6.14 -10.10 -19.07
N ALA A 70 5.62 -9.22 -18.24
CA ALA A 70 6.25 -8.89 -16.97
C ALA A 70 5.22 -8.50 -15.92
N SER A 71 5.51 -8.84 -14.66
CA SER A 71 4.73 -8.42 -13.50
C SER A 71 5.65 -7.89 -12.42
N THR A 72 5.19 -6.89 -11.68
CA THR A 72 5.86 -6.38 -10.50
C THR A 72 4.87 -6.19 -9.37
N ALA A 73 5.29 -6.51 -8.15
CA ALA A 73 4.54 -6.22 -6.95
C ALA A 73 5.49 -5.67 -5.89
N GLY A 74 4.98 -4.83 -5.00
CA GLY A 74 5.76 -4.34 -3.88
C GLY A 74 4.91 -3.64 -2.84
N SER A 75 5.49 -3.53 -1.65
CA SER A 75 4.92 -2.76 -0.56
C SER A 75 5.95 -1.86 0.11
N VAL A 76 5.44 -0.83 0.76
CA VAL A 76 6.18 0.05 1.65
C VAL A 76 5.37 0.19 2.92
N SER A 77 6.03 0.07 4.07
CA SER A 77 5.49 0.46 5.36
C SER A 77 6.44 1.46 6.00
N THR A 78 5.90 2.51 6.62
CA THR A 78 6.66 3.52 7.35
C THR A 78 5.98 3.78 8.68
N THR A 79 6.75 3.80 9.76
CA THR A 79 6.32 4.27 11.07
C THR A 79 7.15 5.51 11.41
N GLY A 80 6.48 6.63 11.68
CA GLY A 80 7.11 7.86 12.12
C GLY A 80 7.47 7.82 13.61
N PRO A 81 8.29 8.76 14.08
CA PRO A 81 8.73 8.82 15.48
C PRO A 81 7.58 9.02 16.47
N ASN A 82 6.48 9.65 16.02
CA ASN A 82 5.28 9.88 16.83
C ASN A 82 4.22 8.77 16.65
N GLY A 83 4.62 7.58 16.22
CA GLY A 83 3.73 6.41 16.05
C GLY A 83 2.80 6.46 14.83
N ALA A 84 2.80 7.54 14.05
CA ALA A 84 2.04 7.62 12.80
C ALA A 84 2.53 6.56 11.80
N THR A 85 1.63 5.86 11.13
CA THR A 85 1.96 4.81 10.17
C THR A 85 1.49 5.17 8.76
N ALA A 86 2.20 4.66 7.76
CA ALA A 86 1.80 4.73 6.37
C ALA A 86 2.20 3.47 5.62
N VAL A 87 1.24 2.86 4.93
CA VAL A 87 1.43 1.65 4.13
C VAL A 87 1.03 1.94 2.69
N ARG A 88 1.80 1.39 1.76
CA ARG A 88 1.51 1.37 0.32
C ARG A 88 1.66 -0.05 -0.17
N ASN A 89 0.72 -0.50 -0.98
CA ASN A 89 0.83 -1.73 -1.76
C ASN A 89 0.60 -1.41 -3.23
N GLY A 90 1.25 -2.13 -4.12
CA GLY A 90 0.99 -1.98 -5.54
C GLY A 90 1.52 -3.14 -6.35
N GLN A 91 0.82 -3.42 -7.43
CA GLN A 91 1.20 -4.38 -8.44
C GLN A 91 0.93 -3.80 -9.82
N ALA A 92 1.71 -4.24 -10.80
CA ALA A 92 1.51 -3.92 -12.19
C ALA A 92 1.96 -5.08 -13.06
N SER A 93 1.25 -5.33 -14.14
CA SER A 93 1.60 -6.32 -15.16
C SER A 93 1.60 -5.66 -16.53
N ARG A 94 2.38 -6.23 -17.44
CA ARG A 94 2.28 -6.01 -18.88
C ARG A 94 2.29 -7.36 -19.56
N SER A 95 1.55 -7.46 -20.65
CA SER A 95 1.52 -8.64 -21.51
C SER A 95 2.31 -8.36 -22.79
N ALA A 96 2.66 -9.42 -23.51
CA ALA A 96 3.38 -9.35 -24.77
C ALA A 96 2.61 -8.57 -25.87
N ASP A 97 1.28 -8.59 -25.82
CA ASP A 97 0.38 -7.87 -26.74
C ASP A 97 0.31 -6.34 -26.48
N GLY A 98 1.06 -5.84 -25.49
CA GLY A 98 1.08 -4.42 -25.12
C GLY A 98 0.02 -4.01 -24.09
N SER A 99 -0.93 -4.89 -23.73
CA SER A 99 -1.84 -4.64 -22.62
C SER A 99 -1.09 -4.57 -21.29
N ALA A 100 -1.63 -3.81 -20.34
CA ALA A 100 -1.04 -3.69 -19.01
C ALA A 100 -2.07 -3.27 -17.97
N GLU A 101 -1.82 -3.66 -16.75
CA GLU A 101 -2.66 -3.31 -15.61
C GLU A 101 -1.79 -2.82 -14.46
N ARG A 102 -2.36 -1.99 -13.60
CA ARG A 102 -1.82 -1.66 -12.29
C ARG A 102 -2.94 -1.54 -11.29
N SER A 103 -2.69 -1.97 -10.08
CA SER A 103 -3.55 -1.72 -8.94
C SER A 103 -2.68 -1.40 -7.72
N GLY A 104 -3.26 -0.68 -6.76
CA GLY A 104 -2.56 -0.39 -5.53
C GLY A 104 -3.42 0.31 -4.52
N SER A 105 -2.91 0.31 -3.30
CA SER A 105 -3.52 0.95 -2.16
C SER A 105 -2.49 1.76 -1.38
N PHE A 106 -3.01 2.71 -0.62
CA PHE A 106 -2.29 3.53 0.33
C PHE A 106 -3.19 3.69 1.55
N ALA A 107 -2.61 3.57 2.74
CA ALA A 107 -3.27 3.88 3.99
C ALA A 107 -2.28 4.64 4.87
N ALA A 108 -2.73 5.64 5.60
CA ALA A 108 -1.94 6.28 6.64
C ALA A 108 -2.82 6.66 7.82
N THR A 109 -2.25 6.61 9.02
CA THR A 109 -2.94 6.93 10.26
C THR A 109 -1.99 7.63 11.22
N GLY A 110 -2.47 8.61 11.97
CA GLY A 110 -1.72 9.27 13.02
C GLY A 110 -2.58 10.25 13.79
N ALA A 111 -1.94 11.13 14.57
CA ALA A 111 -2.63 12.08 15.44
C ALA A 111 -3.60 13.04 14.71
N LYS A 112 -3.42 13.25 13.39
CA LYS A 112 -4.30 14.11 12.59
C LYS A 112 -5.51 13.37 11.99
N GLY A 113 -5.55 12.05 12.08
CA GLY A 113 -6.58 11.22 11.48
C GLY A 113 -6.02 10.15 10.57
N SER A 114 -6.84 9.71 9.61
CA SER A 114 -6.51 8.65 8.68
C SER A 114 -6.80 9.03 7.23
N VAL A 115 -6.16 8.32 6.31
CA VAL A 115 -6.42 8.41 4.88
C VAL A 115 -6.22 7.04 4.25
N GLU A 116 -7.18 6.59 3.48
CA GLU A 116 -7.13 5.37 2.71
C GLU A 116 -7.40 5.69 1.23
N SER A 117 -6.60 5.16 0.33
CA SER A 117 -6.79 5.31 -1.11
C SER A 117 -6.52 3.99 -1.80
N SER A 118 -7.40 3.59 -2.70
CA SER A 118 -7.20 2.44 -3.58
C SER A 118 -7.50 2.87 -5.01
N GLY A 119 -6.83 2.22 -5.97
CA GLY A 119 -7.11 2.49 -7.37
C GLY A 119 -6.44 1.52 -8.30
N SER A 120 -6.93 1.51 -9.53
CA SER A 120 -6.41 0.71 -10.62
C SER A 120 -6.34 1.51 -11.90
N SER A 121 -5.55 1.03 -12.85
CA SER A 121 -5.65 1.46 -14.24
C SER A 121 -5.21 0.34 -15.17
N SER A 122 -5.85 0.27 -16.32
CA SER A 122 -5.54 -0.68 -17.37
C SER A 122 -5.32 0.05 -18.69
N LYS A 123 -4.49 -0.57 -19.54
CA LYS A 123 -4.46 -0.34 -20.98
C LYS A 123 -4.71 -1.67 -21.68
N THR A 124 -5.61 -1.68 -22.64
CA THR A 124 -5.84 -2.84 -23.53
C THR A 124 -4.83 -2.82 -24.69
N ALA A 125 -4.74 -3.93 -25.42
CA ALA A 125 -3.81 -4.07 -26.54
C ALA A 125 -4.09 -3.07 -27.68
N ASP A 126 -5.35 -2.65 -27.84
CA ASP A 126 -5.77 -1.61 -28.80
C ASP A 126 -5.46 -0.17 -28.34
N GLY A 127 -4.88 -0.01 -27.15
CA GLY A 127 -4.53 1.28 -26.57
C GLY A 127 -5.61 1.93 -25.71
N SER A 128 -6.77 1.30 -25.50
CA SER A 128 -7.82 1.87 -24.65
C SER A 128 -7.41 1.92 -23.19
N VAL A 129 -7.53 3.10 -22.56
CA VAL A 129 -7.09 3.34 -21.17
C VAL A 129 -8.27 3.59 -20.24
N ASN A 130 -8.26 2.88 -19.11
CA ASN A 130 -9.20 3.09 -18.02
C ASN A 130 -8.45 3.25 -16.69
N ALA A 131 -8.97 4.09 -15.79
CA ALA A 131 -8.45 4.21 -14.43
C ALA A 131 -9.56 4.54 -13.44
N SER A 132 -9.38 4.11 -12.19
CA SER A 132 -10.25 4.50 -11.09
C SER A 132 -9.44 4.68 -9.81
N ARG A 133 -9.94 5.53 -8.93
CA ARG A 133 -9.41 5.76 -7.59
C ARG A 133 -10.52 6.13 -6.64
N ASN A 134 -10.56 5.46 -5.50
CA ASN A 134 -11.31 5.91 -4.32
C ASN A 134 -10.32 6.41 -3.27
N THR A 135 -10.71 7.46 -2.56
CA THR A 135 -9.96 8.01 -1.44
C THR A 135 -10.93 8.39 -0.33
N THR A 136 -10.67 7.94 0.87
CA THR A 136 -11.34 8.39 2.09
C THR A 136 -10.29 9.04 2.99
N ALA A 137 -10.62 10.16 3.61
CA ALA A 137 -9.81 10.73 4.67
C ALA A 137 -10.71 11.16 5.82
N THR A 138 -10.26 10.90 7.05
CA THR A 138 -11.01 11.17 8.27
C THR A 138 -10.16 12.01 9.21
N SER A 139 -10.74 13.08 9.73
CA SER A 139 -10.10 13.97 10.71
C SER A 139 -10.22 13.37 12.12
N ALA A 140 -9.09 13.21 12.83
CA ALA A 140 -9.13 12.82 14.24
C ALA A 140 -9.69 13.92 15.15
N ALA A 141 -9.56 15.19 14.75
CA ALA A 141 -9.99 16.32 15.57
C ALA A 141 -11.51 16.50 15.57
N THR A 142 -12.16 16.21 14.44
CA THR A 142 -13.59 16.48 14.25
C THR A 142 -14.42 15.22 14.00
N GLY A 143 -13.80 14.09 13.66
CA GLY A 143 -14.51 12.88 13.20
C GLY A 143 -15.06 12.98 11.77
N ASN A 144 -15.06 14.17 11.17
CA ASN A 144 -15.54 14.38 9.81
C ASN A 144 -14.68 13.63 8.80
N SER A 145 -15.29 13.17 7.72
CA SER A 145 -14.61 12.47 6.64
C SER A 145 -14.95 13.05 5.27
N VAL A 146 -14.06 12.80 4.31
CA VAL A 146 -14.26 13.08 2.90
C VAL A 146 -14.03 11.81 2.10
N GLN A 147 -14.97 11.47 1.25
CA GLN A 147 -14.84 10.41 0.26
C GLN A 147 -14.77 11.04 -1.13
N SER A 148 -13.76 10.68 -1.91
CA SER A 148 -13.62 11.12 -3.29
C SER A 148 -13.38 9.94 -4.20
N THR A 149 -14.16 9.87 -5.27
CA THR A 149 -13.97 8.92 -6.37
C THR A 149 -13.51 9.68 -7.59
N ALA A 150 -12.55 9.12 -8.32
CA ALA A 150 -12.13 9.62 -9.62
C ALA A 150 -12.05 8.45 -10.58
N SER A 151 -12.63 8.61 -11.76
CA SER A 151 -12.52 7.67 -12.86
C SER A 151 -11.98 8.39 -14.09
N TYR A 152 -11.28 7.63 -14.92
CA TYR A 152 -10.86 8.06 -16.24
C TYR A 152 -11.22 6.94 -17.21
N ASN A 153 -11.80 7.33 -18.33
CA ASN A 153 -11.99 6.48 -19.50
C ASN A 153 -11.59 7.31 -20.72
N GLN A 154 -10.90 6.70 -21.68
CA GLN A 154 -10.38 7.42 -22.84
C GLN A 154 -11.47 8.14 -23.65
N ALA A 155 -12.68 7.58 -23.73
CA ALA A 155 -13.79 8.17 -24.48
C ALA A 155 -14.45 9.35 -23.74
N THR A 156 -14.52 9.30 -22.40
CA THR A 156 -15.28 10.28 -21.61
C THR A 156 -14.42 11.23 -20.78
N GLY A 157 -13.10 11.02 -20.75
CA GLY A 157 -12.17 11.81 -19.94
C GLY A 157 -12.26 11.49 -18.45
N VAL A 158 -11.96 12.49 -17.61
CA VAL A 158 -11.93 12.35 -16.14
C VAL A 158 -13.29 12.71 -15.55
N THR A 159 -13.82 11.86 -14.69
CA THR A 159 -14.96 12.17 -13.83
C THR A 159 -14.52 12.09 -12.38
N ARG A 160 -14.95 13.04 -11.54
CA ARG A 160 -14.64 13.06 -10.11
C ARG A 160 -15.87 13.41 -9.30
N SER A 161 -16.14 12.61 -8.27
CA SER A 161 -17.14 12.91 -7.24
C SER A 161 -16.45 13.09 -5.89
N THR A 162 -16.99 13.98 -5.05
CA THR A 162 -16.51 14.20 -3.69
C THR A 162 -17.71 14.44 -2.78
N THR A 163 -17.78 13.70 -1.68
CA THR A 163 -18.81 13.80 -0.66
C THR A 163 -18.15 13.88 0.70
N CYS A 164 -18.67 14.76 1.55
CA CYS A 164 -18.17 14.95 2.91
C CYS A 164 -19.22 14.46 3.89
N TYR A 165 -18.76 13.93 5.01
CA TYR A 165 -19.60 13.41 6.07
C TYR A 165 -19.16 14.01 7.40
N ASP A 166 -20.12 14.27 8.27
CA ASP A 166 -19.82 14.60 9.66
C ASP A 166 -19.41 13.36 10.46
N ALA A 167 -19.09 13.54 11.75
CA ALA A 167 -18.70 12.46 12.65
C ALA A 167 -19.79 11.38 12.87
N THR A 168 -21.05 11.67 12.55
CA THR A 168 -22.17 10.71 12.67
C THR A 168 -22.38 9.91 11.38
N GLY A 169 -21.67 10.26 10.31
CA GLY A 169 -21.82 9.66 8.97
C GLY A 169 -22.91 10.34 8.12
N THR A 170 -23.43 11.48 8.55
CA THR A 170 -24.43 12.24 7.77
C THR A 170 -23.72 13.08 6.71
N ALA A 171 -24.24 13.07 5.48
CA ALA A 171 -23.68 13.86 4.39
C ALA A 171 -23.77 15.36 4.70
N MET A 172 -22.68 16.08 4.46
CA MET A 172 -22.55 17.52 4.67
C MET A 172 -21.89 18.19 3.46
N SER A 173 -22.06 19.50 3.36
CA SER A 173 -21.34 20.31 2.36
C SER A 173 -19.84 20.17 2.54
N CYS A 174 -19.13 19.86 1.45
CA CYS A 174 -17.69 19.88 1.47
C CYS A 174 -17.18 21.33 1.57
N PRO A 175 -16.17 21.60 2.42
CA PRO A 175 -15.56 22.93 2.48
C PRO A 175 -14.97 23.31 1.12
N SER A 176 -15.12 24.58 0.74
CA SER A 176 -14.48 25.13 -0.45
C SER A 176 -12.96 25.08 -0.29
N ARG A 177 -12.26 24.78 -1.40
CA ARG A 177 -10.80 24.73 -1.44
C ARG A 177 -10.15 26.06 -1.13
#